data_AF-A0A2E4W2R8-F1
#
_entry.id   AF-A0A2E4W2R8-F1
#
_cell.length_a   1.000
_cell.length_b   1.000
_cell.length_c   1.000
_cell.angle_alpha   90.00
_cell.angle_beta   90.00
_cell.angle_gamma   90.00
#
_symmetry.space_group_name_H-M   'P 1'
#
loop_
_entity.id
_entity.type
_entity.pdbx_description
1 polymer ?
#
loop_
_entity_poly.entity_id
_entity_poly.type
_entity_poly.pdbx_seq_one_letter_code
_entity_poly.pdbx_strand_id
1 'polypeptide(L)'
;MPTITPDEVVWSNDGHTIMLHIERENLEVLDVSCPHDLAFKNDIDPDAVDTDGDGFVQPCLEGSKVGCVVKHFLNLYGLECNIGSCAPEPVLEISWCLHGSIHDIDQAQLWFVPIKDEVFYAWMTQRT
;
A
#
# COMPACT_ATOMS: atom_id res chain seq x y z
N MET A 1 9.52 -21.71 -14.62
CA MET A 1 8.69 -20.65 -14.03
C MET A 1 8.64 -20.93 -12.54
N PRO A 2 9.01 -19.98 -11.66
CA PRO A 2 8.94 -20.23 -10.23
C PRO A 2 7.47 -20.43 -9.85
N THR A 3 7.18 -21.56 -9.23
CA THR A 3 5.86 -21.94 -8.77
C THR A 3 5.56 -21.13 -7.51
N ILE A 4 4.73 -20.10 -7.64
CA ILE A 4 4.20 -19.32 -6.52
C ILE A 4 3.48 -20.31 -5.60
N THR A 5 3.97 -20.48 -4.37
CA THR A 5 3.31 -21.32 -3.37
C THR A 5 2.02 -20.64 -2.90
N PRO A 6 0.96 -21.39 -2.54
CA PRO A 6 -0.35 -20.82 -2.17
C PRO A 6 -0.34 -19.86 -0.97
N ASP A 7 0.76 -19.79 -0.22
CA ASP A 7 0.97 -18.85 0.90
C ASP A 7 1.82 -17.63 0.53
N GLU A 8 2.16 -17.45 -0.76
CA GLU A 8 2.99 -16.33 -1.19
C GLU A 8 2.13 -15.06 -1.31
N VAL A 9 2.31 -14.19 -0.33
CA VAL A 9 1.66 -12.88 -0.27
C VAL A 9 2.34 -11.95 -1.27
N VAL A 10 1.54 -11.35 -2.17
CA VAL A 10 2.03 -10.41 -3.18
C VAL A 10 2.19 -9.03 -2.55
N TRP A 11 3.43 -8.56 -2.49
CA TRP A 11 3.75 -7.22 -2.02
C TRP A 11 3.68 -6.21 -3.16
N SER A 12 2.96 -5.12 -2.93
CA SER A 12 2.84 -3.98 -3.83
C SER A 12 3.68 -2.83 -3.30
N ASN A 13 4.44 -2.21 -4.19
CA ASN A 13 5.17 -0.98 -3.93
C ASN A 13 4.82 0.02 -5.04
N ASP A 14 3.67 0.67 -4.85
CA ASP A 14 3.01 1.53 -5.83
C ASP A 14 3.06 3.02 -5.44
N GLY A 15 3.69 3.37 -4.31
CA GLY A 15 3.87 4.75 -3.85
C GLY A 15 2.81 5.25 -2.85
N HIS A 16 2.13 4.34 -2.13
CA HIS A 16 1.28 4.74 -1.01
C HIS A 16 2.11 5.39 0.11
N THR A 17 1.56 6.46 0.68
CA THR A 17 2.18 7.16 1.81
C THR A 17 1.19 7.41 2.94
N ILE A 18 1.68 7.35 4.17
CA ILE A 18 0.93 7.64 5.40
C ILE A 18 1.49 8.92 6.00
N MET A 19 0.64 9.91 6.25
CA MET A 19 1.03 11.10 7.00
C MET A 19 0.78 10.85 8.48
N LEU A 20 1.84 10.99 9.28
CA LEU A 20 1.83 10.69 10.71
C LEU A 20 1.96 11.97 11.52
N HIS A 21 1.22 12.04 12.62
CA HIS A 21 1.42 13.03 13.68
C HIS A 21 2.08 12.35 14.87
N ILE A 22 3.21 12.91 15.31
CA ILE A 22 3.96 12.42 16.46
C ILE A 22 3.72 13.39 17.61
N GLU A 23 2.98 12.96 18.62
CA GLU A 23 2.75 13.71 19.85
C GLU A 23 3.29 12.94 21.05
N ARG A 24 4.54 13.26 21.42
CA ARG A 24 5.29 12.58 22.50
C ARG A 24 5.41 11.07 22.25
N GLU A 25 4.76 10.24 23.06
CA GLU A 25 4.66 8.79 22.91
C GLU A 25 3.56 8.33 21.94
N ASN A 26 2.67 9.23 21.51
CA ASN A 26 1.56 8.89 20.62
C ASN A 26 1.95 9.10 19.16
N LEU A 27 1.55 8.15 18.32
CA LEU A 27 1.69 8.20 16.88
C LEU A 27 0.32 8.00 16.25
N GLU A 28 -0.14 8.99 15.49
CA GLU A 28 -1.47 9.01 14.90
C GLU A 28 -1.38 9.12 13.37
N VAL A 29 -2.28 8.43 12.66
CA VAL A 29 -2.45 8.57 11.21
C VAL A 29 -3.32 9.80 10.96
N LEU A 30 -2.76 10.82 10.29
CA LEU A 30 -3.49 12.01 9.88
C LEU A 30 -4.21 11.82 8.55
N ASP A 31 -3.49 11.24 7.58
CA ASP A 31 -4.00 11.04 6.23
C ASP A 31 -3.27 9.88 5.55
N VAL A 32 -3.91 9.30 4.55
CA VAL A 32 -3.38 8.23 3.73
C VAL A 32 -3.52 8.64 2.28
N SER A 33 -2.38 8.84 1.63
CA SER A 33 -2.32 9.23 0.24
C SER A 33 -2.22 7.99 -0.65
N CYS A 34 -3.20 7.86 -1.54
CA CYS A 34 -3.23 6.85 -2.59
C CYS A 34 -2.69 7.49 -3.88
N PRO A 35 -1.64 6.93 -4.51
CA PRO A 35 -1.09 7.42 -5.77
C PRO A 35 -2.08 7.32 -6.94
N HIS A 36 -3.14 6.50 -6.77
CA HIS A 36 -4.18 6.29 -7.76
C HIS A 36 -5.45 7.13 -7.53
N ASP A 37 -5.51 7.97 -6.48
CA ASP A 37 -6.64 8.88 -6.25
C ASP A 37 -6.72 9.93 -7.36
N LEU A 38 -7.94 10.21 -7.84
CA LEU A 38 -8.21 11.14 -8.96
C LEU A 38 -7.65 12.57 -8.74
N ALA A 39 -7.41 12.98 -7.49
CA ALA A 39 -6.80 14.27 -7.18
C ALA A 39 -5.34 14.39 -7.63
N PHE A 40 -4.62 13.26 -7.77
CA PHE A 40 -3.26 13.18 -8.31
C PHE A 40 -3.23 13.08 -9.85
N LYS A 41 -4.38 12.86 -10.51
CA LYS A 41 -4.46 12.83 -11.98
C LYS A 41 -4.43 14.21 -12.64
N ASN A 42 -4.39 15.32 -11.91
CA ASN A 42 -4.38 16.64 -12.53
C ASN A 42 -3.07 16.97 -13.29
N ASP A 43 -2.01 16.18 -13.10
CA ASP A 43 -0.76 16.24 -13.89
C ASP A 43 -0.62 15.09 -14.90
N ILE A 44 -1.62 14.19 -14.99
CA ILE A 44 -1.64 13.07 -15.95
C ILE A 44 -2.81 13.30 -16.90
N ASP A 45 -2.50 13.40 -18.20
CA ASP A 45 -3.49 13.59 -19.26
C ASP A 45 -4.74 12.72 -19.02
N PRO A 46 -5.95 13.32 -18.89
CA PRO A 46 -7.18 12.56 -18.64
C PRO A 46 -7.53 11.60 -19.80
N ASP A 47 -6.92 11.78 -20.97
CA ASP A 47 -7.00 10.90 -22.14
C ASP A 47 -5.76 9.99 -22.30
N ALA A 48 -4.86 9.93 -21.30
CA ALA A 48 -3.83 8.88 -21.22
C ALA A 48 -4.51 7.52 -20.98
N VAL A 49 -5.10 7.00 -22.05
CA VAL A 49 -5.30 5.58 -22.26
C VAL A 49 -3.91 4.97 -22.26
N ASP A 50 -3.71 3.97 -21.41
CA ASP A 50 -2.58 3.03 -21.45
C ASP A 50 -2.37 2.56 -22.90
N THR A 51 -1.44 3.22 -23.59
CA THR A 51 -1.16 3.02 -25.02
C THR A 51 -0.02 2.04 -25.27
N ASP A 52 0.74 1.67 -24.24
CA ASP A 52 1.83 0.69 -24.30
C ASP A 52 1.40 -0.71 -23.85
N GLY A 53 0.20 -0.86 -23.27
CA GLY A 53 -0.35 -2.16 -22.89
C GLY A 53 0.42 -2.79 -21.73
N ASP A 54 1.11 -1.97 -20.94
CA ASP A 54 1.87 -2.41 -19.77
C ASP A 54 1.01 -2.46 -18.51
N GLY A 55 -0.23 -1.96 -18.57
CA GLY A 55 -1.20 -2.06 -17.49
C GLY A 55 -0.75 -1.20 -16.33
N PHE A 56 -1.29 0.02 -16.22
CA PHE A 56 -1.28 0.74 -14.94
C PHE A 56 -2.15 -0.07 -13.95
N VAL A 57 -1.59 -1.13 -13.38
CA VAL A 57 -2.28 -1.99 -12.44
C VAL A 57 -2.51 -1.13 -11.21
N GLN A 58 -3.77 -0.93 -10.87
CA GLN A 58 -4.18 -0.24 -9.65
C GLN A 58 -4.58 -1.32 -8.65
N PRO A 59 -3.65 -2.13 -8.11
CA PRO A 59 -3.99 -3.30 -7.31
C PRO A 59 -4.78 -2.93 -6.05
N CYS A 60 -4.61 -1.69 -5.57
CA CYS A 60 -5.37 -1.17 -4.44
C CYS A 60 -6.84 -0.86 -4.76
N LEU A 61 -7.21 -0.72 -6.05
CA LEU A 61 -8.55 -0.38 -6.53
C LEU A 61 -9.24 -1.55 -7.23
N GLU A 62 -8.47 -2.44 -7.87
CA GLU A 62 -9.00 -3.47 -8.77
C GLU A 62 -9.96 -4.44 -8.06
N GLY A 63 -11.24 -4.43 -8.44
CA GLY A 63 -12.26 -5.32 -7.87
C GLY A 63 -12.74 -4.94 -6.46
N SER A 64 -12.26 -3.83 -5.90
CA SER A 64 -12.64 -3.33 -4.58
C SER A 64 -13.97 -2.58 -4.62
N LYS A 65 -14.83 -2.82 -3.63
CA LYS A 65 -16.07 -2.04 -3.40
C LYS A 65 -15.86 -0.85 -2.46
N VAL A 66 -14.69 -0.76 -1.82
CA VAL A 66 -14.37 0.25 -0.79
C VAL A 66 -13.45 1.36 -1.32
N GLY A 67 -13.18 1.39 -2.63
CA GLY A 67 -12.16 2.24 -3.22
C GLY A 67 -10.76 1.70 -2.90
N CYS A 68 -9.82 2.58 -2.57
CA CYS A 68 -8.46 2.16 -2.22
C CYS A 68 -8.48 1.33 -0.94
N VAL A 69 -8.13 0.04 -1.04
CA VAL A 69 -8.11 -0.87 0.11
C VAL A 69 -7.09 -0.42 1.17
N VAL A 70 -5.94 0.10 0.77
CA VAL A 70 -4.91 0.63 1.68
C VAL A 70 -5.50 1.74 2.55
N LYS A 71 -6.16 2.71 1.90
CA LYS A 71 -6.85 3.81 2.59
C LYS A 71 -7.99 3.33 3.48
N HIS A 72 -8.77 2.35 3.01
CA HIS A 72 -9.85 1.76 3.80
C HIS A 72 -9.34 1.13 5.11
N PHE A 73 -8.34 0.24 5.03
CA PHE A 73 -7.79 -0.43 6.21
C PHE A 73 -7.06 0.53 7.14
N LEU A 74 -6.25 1.44 6.62
CA LEU A 74 -5.50 2.40 7.45
C LEU A 74 -6.41 3.42 8.16
N ASN A 75 -7.54 3.80 7.55
CA ASN A 75 -8.51 4.67 8.23
C ASN A 75 -9.29 3.94 9.33
N LEU A 76 -9.42 2.61 9.26
CA LEU A 76 -10.14 1.81 10.25
C LEU A 76 -9.23 1.32 11.39
N TYR A 77 -8.02 0.87 11.05
CA TYR A 77 -7.12 0.17 11.96
C TYR A 77 -5.80 0.91 12.20
N GLY A 78 -5.51 1.96 11.44
CA GLY A 78 -4.30 2.77 11.61
C GLY A 78 -3.03 1.93 11.53
N LEU A 79 -2.18 2.08 12.55
CA LEU A 79 -0.88 1.42 12.62
C LEU A 79 -0.95 -0.05 13.03
N GLU A 80 -2.11 -0.60 13.37
CA GLU A 80 -2.27 -2.04 13.64
C GLU A 80 -2.01 -2.89 12.38
N CYS A 81 -2.08 -2.29 11.20
CA CYS A 81 -1.69 -2.91 9.93
C CYS A 81 -0.16 -2.98 9.73
N ASN A 82 0.64 -2.28 10.55
CA ASN A 82 2.10 -2.24 10.41
C ASN A 82 2.72 -3.54 10.92
N ILE A 83 3.56 -4.19 10.10
CA ILE A 83 4.36 -5.36 10.52
C ILE A 83 5.87 -5.11 10.47
N GLY A 84 6.30 -3.88 10.21
CA GLY A 84 7.70 -3.49 10.10
C GLY A 84 8.11 -2.38 11.06
N SER A 85 9.34 -1.91 10.88
CA SER A 85 9.96 -0.91 11.75
C SER A 85 10.81 0.08 10.95
N CYS A 86 10.80 1.34 11.35
CA CYS A 86 11.70 2.36 10.80
C CYS A 86 11.90 3.47 11.83
N ALA A 87 12.83 4.39 11.53
CA ALA A 87 12.94 5.64 12.26
C ALA A 87 11.63 6.47 12.11
N PRO A 88 11.25 7.27 13.13
CA PRO A 88 10.06 8.08 13.07
C PRO A 88 10.16 9.13 11.96
N GLU A 89 9.15 9.20 11.11
CA GLU A 89 9.05 10.15 10.00
C GLU A 89 7.62 10.70 9.88
N PRO A 90 7.45 11.98 9.51
CA PRO A 90 6.11 12.58 9.36
C PRO A 90 5.37 12.07 8.12
N VAL A 91 6.09 11.59 7.10
CA VAL A 91 5.53 10.98 5.90
C VAL A 91 6.22 9.63 5.72
N LEU A 92 5.43 8.57 5.79
CA LEU A 92 5.90 7.21 5.74
C LEU A 92 5.50 6.58 4.41
N GLU A 93 6.48 6.31 3.56
CA GLU A 93 6.28 5.52 2.34
C GLU A 93 6.24 4.04 2.69
N ILE A 94 5.22 3.34 2.17
CA ILE A 94 4.91 1.97 2.56
C ILE A 94 4.88 1.04 1.36
N SER A 95 5.31 -0.21 1.58
CA SER A 95 4.86 -1.34 0.78
C SER A 95 3.72 -2.03 1.52
N TRP A 96 2.78 -2.58 0.78
CA TRP A 96 1.59 -3.20 1.35
C TRP A 96 1.25 -4.51 0.65
N CYS A 97 0.48 -5.34 1.32
CA CYS A 97 -0.12 -6.52 0.74
C CYS A 97 -1.50 -6.78 1.34
N LEU A 98 -2.34 -7.48 0.57
CA LEU A 98 -3.65 -7.91 1.00
C LEU A 98 -3.65 -9.44 1.12
N HIS A 99 -3.92 -9.94 2.31
CA HIS A 99 -4.22 -11.34 2.55
C HIS A 99 -5.74 -11.55 2.53
N GLY A 100 -6.22 -12.49 1.72
CA GLY A 100 -7.65 -12.72 1.51
C GLY A 100 -8.14 -12.13 0.18
N SER A 101 -9.46 -11.97 0.05
CA SER A 101 -10.09 -11.52 -1.20
C SER A 101 -10.47 -10.05 -1.14
N ILE A 102 -10.12 -9.29 -2.18
CA ILE A 102 -10.57 -7.91 -2.39
C ILE A 102 -12.10 -7.79 -2.56
N HIS A 103 -12.78 -8.89 -2.86
CA HIS A 103 -14.24 -8.95 -2.95
C HIS A 103 -14.92 -9.21 -1.60
N ASP A 104 -14.17 -9.66 -0.60
CA ASP A 104 -14.62 -9.96 0.76
C ASP A 104 -13.72 -9.26 1.78
N ILE A 105 -13.74 -7.91 1.72
CA ILE A 105 -12.87 -7.03 2.51
C ILE A 105 -13.03 -7.26 4.01
N ASP A 106 -14.22 -7.63 4.47
CA ASP A 106 -14.50 -7.86 5.90
C ASP A 106 -13.76 -9.10 6.45
N GLN A 107 -13.36 -10.03 5.58
CA GLN A 107 -12.54 -11.20 5.94
C GLN A 107 -11.07 -11.06 5.49
N ALA A 108 -10.73 -9.96 4.82
CA ALA A 108 -9.38 -9.69 4.36
C ALA A 108 -8.56 -8.98 5.44
N GLN A 109 -7.23 -9.10 5.33
CA GLN A 109 -6.29 -8.41 6.19
C GLN A 109 -5.27 -7.68 5.34
N LEU A 110 -5.01 -6.42 5.69
CA LEU A 110 -3.97 -5.62 5.07
C LEU A 110 -2.76 -5.52 6.01
N TRP A 111 -1.59 -5.81 5.45
CA TRP A 111 -0.31 -5.56 6.11
C TRP A 111 0.47 -4.53 5.32
N PHE A 112 1.16 -3.66 6.02
CA PHE A 112 2.14 -2.76 5.42
C PHE A 112 3.46 -2.79 6.18
N VAL A 113 4.52 -2.42 5.47
CA VAL A 113 5.87 -2.27 6.00
C VAL A 113 6.43 -0.94 5.46
N PRO A 114 7.07 -0.12 6.30
CA PRO A 114 7.85 1.01 5.83
C PRO A 114 8.89 0.58 4.79
N ILE A 115 9.01 1.29 3.67
CA ILE A 115 10.05 0.97 2.66
C ILE A 115 11.46 1.06 3.25
N LYS A 116 11.62 1.90 4.29
CA LYS A 116 12.87 2.10 5.03
C LYS A 116 13.14 1.04 6.09
N ASP A 117 12.30 0.01 6.22
CA ASP A 117 12.63 -1.16 7.06
C ASP A 117 13.79 -1.94 6.43
N GLU A 118 14.91 -2.01 7.15
CA GLU A 118 16.15 -2.59 6.62
C GLU A 118 16.02 -4.08 6.28
N VAL A 119 15.23 -4.81 7.06
CA VAL A 119 15.04 -6.26 6.88
C VAL A 119 14.19 -6.53 5.65
N PHE A 120 13.06 -5.83 5.54
CA PHE A 120 12.15 -5.95 4.41
C PHE A 120 12.78 -5.46 3.11
N TYR A 121 13.49 -4.33 3.16
CA TYR A 121 14.20 -3.81 1.99
C TYR A 121 15.27 -4.79 1.47
N ALA A 122 16.04 -5.42 2.38
CA ALA A 122 17.00 -6.45 2.02
C ALA A 122 16.33 -7.70 1.40
N TRP A 123 15.14 -8.06 1.88
CA TRP A 123 14.36 -9.18 1.33
C TRP A 123 13.81 -8.87 -0.07
N MET A 124 13.27 -7.66 -0.29
CA MET A 124 12.76 -7.23 -1.60
C MET A 124 13.88 -7.19 -2.66
N THR A 125 15.04 -6.63 -2.32
CA THR A 125 16.18 -6.49 -3.24
C THR A 125 16.85 -7.82 -3.62
N GLN A 126 16.69 -8.88 -2.81
CA GLN A 126 17.14 -10.22 -3.18
C GLN A 126 16.22 -10.93 -4.17
N ARG A 127 14.99 -10.45 -4.35
CA ARG A 127 13.97 -11.04 -5.23
C ARG A 127 13.86 -10.34 -6.58
N THR A 128 14.63 -9.26 -6.80
CA THR A 128 14.75 -8.54 -8.07
C THR A 128 15.91 -9.08 -8.90
#